data_AF-A0A519QIX7-F1
#
_entry.id   AF-A0A519QIX7-F1
#
_cell.length_a   1.000
_cell.length_b   1.000
_cell.length_c   1.000
_cell.angle_alpha   90.00
_cell.angle_beta   90.00
_cell.angle_gamma   90.00
#
_symmetry.space_group_name_H-M   'P 1'
#
loop_
_entity.id
_entity.type
_entity.pdbx_description
1 polymer ?
#
loop_
_entity_poly.entity_id
_entity_poly.type
_entity_poly.pdbx_seq_one_letter_code
_entity_poly.pdbx_strand_id
1 'polypeptide(L)'
;LVSGTANFSGNVNNPEINGRLFLNKSGLKIPYLNVDLAFQENSIVDLTSTQFIIQNSIIEDTKYKTQGRLNGFIGHKKFSDWKLDLGITTNRLLVLDTKDSEEAAYYGTAFIDGTATITGPTDGLLIEVQAESKQGTSIKIPINNSESVGNKSFMHFLSPDEKNNLKKGIVSSIRDYKGLELKFDLDITTEAEIEVILDRETGHGMKAKGNGTLLLEINTLGKFNMIGDYQIYEGSYNFKYRGLIDKRFEVKKYSTIVWEGDPLRARLNLDAIYKTSANPSVLLDNPSINRRVPVEVGIGITGSLSSPEPDFQINFPTVTSVLKSEIQTKLSDKDIRQTQALTLLSTGGFLSQDGLDQNALT
;
A
#
# COMPACT_ATOMS: atom_id res chain seq x y z
N LEU A 1 19.30 -18.22 -22.21
CA LEU A 1 19.91 -19.39 -22.90
C LEU A 1 20.30 -20.42 -21.85
N VAL A 2 20.01 -21.69 -22.11
CA VAL A 2 20.38 -22.79 -21.21
C VAL A 2 21.34 -23.70 -21.95
N SER A 3 22.49 -23.99 -21.36
CA SER A 3 23.44 -25.00 -21.85
C SER A 3 23.68 -26.04 -20.75
N GLY A 4 24.19 -27.22 -21.09
CA GLY A 4 24.43 -28.25 -20.09
C GLY A 4 24.54 -29.64 -20.65
N THR A 5 24.68 -30.61 -19.76
CA THR A 5 24.71 -32.04 -20.08
C THR A 5 23.73 -32.78 -19.20
N ALA A 6 23.04 -33.78 -19.78
CA ALA A 6 22.15 -34.67 -19.05
C ALA A 6 22.36 -36.10 -19.55
N ASN A 7 22.49 -37.03 -18.60
CA ASN A 7 22.61 -38.45 -18.85
C ASN A 7 21.24 -39.10 -18.66
N PHE A 8 20.83 -39.88 -19.65
CA PHE A 8 19.59 -40.66 -19.64
C PHE A 8 19.95 -42.13 -19.49
N SER A 9 19.36 -42.79 -18.51
CA SER A 9 19.59 -44.21 -18.23
C SER A 9 18.31 -44.87 -17.73
N GLY A 10 18.33 -46.18 -17.47
CA GLY A 10 17.16 -46.91 -16.96
C GLY A 10 16.10 -47.22 -18.02
N ASN A 11 14.87 -47.46 -17.55
CA ASN A 11 13.77 -47.91 -18.40
C ASN A 11 13.22 -46.77 -19.27
N VAL A 12 12.96 -47.02 -20.56
CA VAL A 12 12.38 -46.01 -21.48
C VAL A 12 11.06 -45.42 -20.98
N ASN A 13 10.26 -46.20 -20.25
CA ASN A 13 8.98 -45.75 -19.67
C ASN A 13 9.15 -44.96 -18.36
N ASN A 14 10.34 -45.00 -17.76
CA ASN A 14 10.70 -44.29 -16.54
C ASN A 14 12.21 -43.98 -16.52
N PRO A 15 12.67 -43.07 -17.40
CA PRO A 15 14.09 -42.80 -17.56
C PRO A 15 14.66 -42.14 -16.29
N GLU A 16 15.83 -42.59 -15.90
CA GLU A 16 16.64 -41.92 -14.90
C GLU A 16 17.43 -40.80 -15.58
N ILE A 17 17.20 -39.57 -15.14
CA ILE A 17 17.81 -38.37 -15.70
C ILE A 17 18.70 -37.76 -14.62
N ASN A 18 19.98 -37.56 -14.94
CA ASN A 18 20.90 -36.81 -14.09
C ASN A 18 21.68 -35.84 -14.95
N GLY A 19 21.68 -34.56 -14.60
CA GLY A 19 22.32 -33.55 -15.43
C GLY A 19 22.65 -32.28 -14.69
N ARG A 20 23.38 -31.41 -15.37
CA ARG A 20 23.70 -30.07 -14.91
C ARG A 20 23.45 -29.08 -16.04
N LEU A 21 22.64 -28.09 -15.72
CA LEU A 21 22.29 -26.98 -16.59
C LEU A 21 22.96 -25.70 -16.09
N PHE A 22 23.38 -24.88 -17.03
CA PHE A 22 23.96 -23.56 -16.83
C PHE A 22 23.03 -22.53 -17.47
N LEU A 23 22.59 -21.57 -16.67
CA LEU A 23 21.73 -20.48 -17.09
C LEU A 23 22.59 -19.29 -17.47
N ASN A 24 22.51 -18.88 -18.74
CA ASN A 24 23.19 -17.71 -19.28
C ASN A 24 22.17 -16.77 -19.92
N LYS A 25 22.16 -15.49 -19.58
CA LYS A 25 21.10 -14.55 -20.03
C LYS A 25 19.69 -15.14 -19.83
N SER A 26 19.41 -15.62 -18.62
CA SER A 26 18.11 -16.21 -18.25
C SER A 26 17.53 -15.44 -17.07
N GLY A 27 16.22 -15.46 -16.90
CA GLY A 27 15.55 -14.71 -15.85
C GLY A 27 14.13 -15.20 -15.57
N LEU A 28 13.54 -14.66 -14.51
CA LEU A 28 12.18 -14.85 -14.08
C LEU A 28 11.45 -13.51 -14.11
N LYS A 29 10.38 -13.44 -14.90
CA LYS A 29 9.48 -12.30 -14.89
C LYS A 29 8.22 -12.65 -14.12
N ILE A 30 7.83 -11.76 -13.21
CA ILE A 30 6.58 -11.83 -12.45
C ILE A 30 5.69 -10.68 -12.94
N PRO A 31 4.82 -10.91 -13.96
CA PRO A 31 4.11 -9.83 -14.63
C PRO A 31 3.19 -9.03 -13.69
N TYR A 32 2.54 -9.70 -12.74
CA TYR A 32 1.62 -9.07 -11.80
C TYR A 32 2.31 -8.04 -10.90
N LEU A 33 3.53 -8.35 -10.45
CA LEU A 33 4.35 -7.43 -9.65
C LEU A 33 5.18 -6.47 -10.52
N ASN A 34 5.16 -6.70 -11.84
CA ASN A 34 6.04 -6.06 -12.82
C ASN A 34 7.53 -6.11 -12.45
N VAL A 35 7.96 -7.25 -11.91
CA VAL A 35 9.36 -7.50 -11.53
C VAL A 35 9.99 -8.45 -12.55
N ASP A 36 11.20 -8.13 -13.00
CA ASP A 36 11.99 -8.94 -13.92
C ASP A 36 13.36 -9.20 -13.29
N LEU A 37 13.63 -10.47 -12.96
CA LEU A 37 14.80 -10.93 -12.22
C LEU A 37 15.71 -11.72 -13.15
N ALA A 38 16.91 -11.22 -13.41
CA ALA A 38 17.94 -11.96 -14.12
C ALA A 38 18.66 -12.92 -13.17
N PHE A 39 18.94 -14.13 -13.63
CA PHE A 39 19.91 -14.99 -12.98
C PHE A 39 21.31 -14.49 -13.29
N GLN A 40 22.23 -14.61 -12.32
CA GLN A 40 23.65 -14.41 -12.57
C GLN A 40 24.13 -15.35 -13.69
N GLU A 41 25.02 -14.87 -14.54
CA GLU A 41 25.64 -15.68 -15.59
C GLU A 41 26.29 -16.94 -14.99
N ASN A 42 26.14 -18.06 -15.70
CA ASN A 42 26.54 -19.40 -15.27
C ASN A 42 25.86 -19.91 -13.99
N SER A 43 24.67 -19.40 -13.63
CA SER A 43 23.89 -19.99 -12.53
C SER A 43 23.60 -21.47 -12.81
N ILE A 44 23.75 -22.31 -11.80
CA ILE A 44 23.69 -23.77 -11.94
C ILE A 44 22.29 -24.27 -11.54
N VAL A 45 21.75 -25.16 -12.36
CA VAL A 45 20.56 -25.95 -12.02
C VAL A 45 20.89 -27.42 -12.22
N ASP A 46 20.90 -28.18 -11.13
CA ASP A 46 21.09 -29.63 -11.19
C ASP A 46 19.76 -30.30 -11.53
N LEU A 47 19.79 -31.22 -12.47
CA LEU A 47 18.64 -31.97 -12.96
C LEU A 47 18.68 -33.39 -12.40
N THR A 48 17.58 -33.83 -11.81
CA THR A 48 17.33 -35.22 -11.46
C THR A 48 16.07 -35.71 -12.21
N SER A 49 15.75 -37.00 -12.13
CA SER A 49 14.56 -37.59 -12.77
C SER A 49 13.23 -36.92 -12.39
N THR A 50 13.20 -36.18 -11.27
CA THR A 50 11.96 -35.61 -10.72
C THR A 50 12.09 -34.16 -10.27
N GLN A 51 13.27 -33.55 -10.34
CA GLN A 51 13.51 -32.22 -9.78
C GLN A 51 14.52 -31.42 -10.61
N PHE A 52 14.24 -30.12 -10.71
CA PHE A 52 15.21 -29.08 -11.04
C PHE A 52 15.65 -28.43 -9.73
N ILE A 53 16.93 -28.56 -9.38
CA ILE A 53 17.47 -28.12 -8.11
C ILE A 53 18.30 -26.86 -8.35
N ILE A 54 17.90 -25.77 -7.70
CA ILE A 54 18.55 -24.47 -7.74
C ILE A 54 19.34 -24.30 -6.45
N GLN A 55 20.66 -24.27 -6.56
CA GLN A 55 21.53 -24.13 -5.40
C GLN A 55 22.15 -22.75 -5.38
N ASN A 56 21.68 -21.92 -4.46
CA ASN A 56 22.37 -20.70 -4.05
C ASN A 56 22.60 -19.71 -5.21
N SER A 57 21.64 -19.64 -6.14
CA SER A 57 21.71 -18.81 -7.34
C SER A 57 21.43 -17.35 -7.01
N ILE A 58 22.26 -16.44 -7.51
CA ILE A 58 22.01 -15.01 -7.38
C ILE A 58 20.98 -14.58 -8.41
N ILE A 59 19.95 -13.87 -7.94
CA ILE A 59 18.94 -13.22 -8.75
C ILE A 59 19.10 -11.71 -8.61
N GLU A 60 18.99 -10.97 -9.71
CA GLU A 60 19.14 -9.52 -9.76
C GLU A 60 17.97 -8.89 -10.51
N ASP A 61 17.32 -7.88 -9.93
CA ASP A 61 16.29 -7.15 -10.66
C ASP A 61 16.92 -6.33 -11.80
N THR A 62 16.29 -6.37 -12.97
CA THR A 62 16.89 -5.80 -14.18
C THR A 62 16.92 -4.27 -14.19
N LYS A 63 16.10 -3.59 -13.35
CA LYS A 63 15.86 -2.15 -13.38
C LYS A 63 16.71 -1.37 -12.37
N TYR A 64 16.75 -1.82 -11.11
CA TYR A 64 17.41 -1.18 -9.98
C TYR A 64 18.65 -1.92 -9.50
N LYS A 65 18.97 -3.10 -10.07
CA LYS A 65 20.19 -3.87 -9.78
C LYS A 65 20.30 -4.31 -8.31
N THR A 66 19.15 -4.55 -7.70
CA THR A 66 18.99 -5.12 -6.36
C THR A 66 19.00 -6.63 -6.45
N GLN A 67 19.47 -7.30 -5.39
CA GLN A 67 19.86 -8.71 -5.48
C GLN A 67 19.25 -9.55 -4.37
N GLY A 68 19.01 -10.81 -4.69
CA GLY A 68 18.63 -11.84 -3.74
C GLY A 68 19.35 -13.15 -4.06
N ARG A 69 19.20 -14.12 -3.17
CA ARG A 69 19.64 -15.49 -3.38
C ARG A 69 18.41 -16.37 -3.45
N LEU A 70 18.33 -17.19 -4.49
CA LEU A 70 17.31 -18.19 -4.71
C LEU A 70 17.90 -19.58 -4.46
N ASN A 71 17.23 -20.37 -3.63
CA ASN A 71 17.56 -21.76 -3.37
C ASN A 71 16.29 -22.61 -3.37
N GLY A 72 16.41 -23.90 -3.68
CA GLY A 72 15.30 -24.84 -3.57
C GLY A 72 15.17 -25.72 -4.80
N PHE A 73 13.97 -26.24 -5.05
CA PHE A 73 13.71 -27.09 -6.20
C PHE A 73 12.32 -26.90 -6.80
N ILE A 74 12.21 -27.26 -8.06
CA ILE A 74 10.96 -27.43 -8.79
C ILE A 74 10.82 -28.93 -9.07
N GLY A 75 9.86 -29.56 -8.43
CA GLY A 75 9.58 -30.98 -8.57
C GLY A 75 8.49 -31.27 -9.58
N HIS A 76 8.53 -32.44 -10.20
CA HIS A 76 7.49 -32.94 -11.10
C HIS A 76 7.41 -34.47 -11.07
N LYS A 77 6.29 -35.00 -11.53
CA LYS A 77 6.11 -36.40 -11.90
C LYS A 77 6.06 -36.51 -13.42
N LYS A 78 7.15 -36.93 -14.07
CA LYS A 78 7.23 -37.00 -15.55
C LYS A 78 6.78 -35.71 -16.27
N PHE A 79 7.19 -34.55 -15.77
CA PHE A 79 6.78 -33.22 -16.26
C PHE A 79 5.27 -32.91 -16.09
N SER A 80 4.54 -33.66 -15.27
CA SER A 80 3.21 -33.33 -14.71
C SER A 80 3.30 -33.12 -13.20
N ASP A 81 2.19 -32.71 -12.57
CA ASP A 81 2.06 -32.62 -11.10
C ASP A 81 3.20 -31.81 -10.45
N TRP A 82 3.32 -30.56 -10.86
CA TRP A 82 4.40 -29.68 -10.46
C TRP A 82 4.27 -29.25 -9.00
N LYS A 83 5.40 -29.25 -8.29
CA LYS A 83 5.51 -28.70 -6.93
C LYS A 83 6.72 -27.79 -6.81
N LEU A 84 6.59 -26.80 -5.95
CA LEU A 84 7.63 -25.83 -5.64
C LEU A 84 8.05 -26.00 -4.18
N ASP A 85 9.33 -25.81 -3.96
CA ASP A 85 9.92 -25.56 -2.64
C ASP A 85 11.10 -24.62 -2.90
N LEU A 86 10.79 -23.32 -2.93
CA LEU A 86 11.73 -22.26 -3.25
C LEU A 86 11.85 -21.31 -2.07
N GLY A 87 13.08 -20.97 -1.71
CA GLY A 87 13.43 -19.96 -0.72
C GLY A 87 14.19 -18.81 -1.38
N ILE A 88 13.84 -17.59 -0.99
CA ILE A 88 14.52 -16.37 -1.37
C ILE A 88 15.02 -15.68 -0.12
N THR A 89 16.28 -15.24 -0.13
CA THR A 89 16.85 -14.39 0.92
C THR A 89 17.47 -13.15 0.29
N THR A 90 17.28 -11.98 0.86
CA THR A 90 17.83 -10.73 0.33
C THR A 90 18.08 -9.73 1.44
N ASN A 91 19.05 -8.83 1.23
CA ASN A 91 19.24 -7.65 2.08
C ASN A 91 18.57 -6.39 1.49
N ARG A 92 18.18 -6.46 0.21
CA ARG A 92 17.46 -5.43 -0.55
C ARG A 92 17.13 -6.00 -1.93
N LEU A 93 15.86 -6.32 -2.20
CA LEU A 93 15.37 -6.76 -3.52
C LEU A 93 14.09 -6.00 -3.90
N LEU A 94 13.97 -5.64 -5.17
CA LEU A 94 12.73 -5.13 -5.76
C LEU A 94 11.68 -6.25 -5.81
N VAL A 95 10.55 -6.03 -5.14
CA VAL A 95 9.44 -7.00 -5.09
C VAL A 95 8.12 -6.48 -5.65
N LEU A 96 8.05 -5.18 -5.95
CA LEU A 96 6.92 -4.56 -6.63
C LEU A 96 7.42 -3.38 -7.45
N ASP A 97 6.94 -3.23 -8.68
CA ASP A 97 7.17 -2.04 -9.51
C ASP A 97 5.98 -1.78 -10.44
N THR A 98 4.80 -1.62 -9.87
CA THR A 98 3.56 -1.43 -10.61
C THR A 98 3.17 0.04 -10.72
N LYS A 99 2.43 0.37 -11.78
CA LYS A 99 1.86 1.70 -12.00
C LYS A 99 0.37 1.70 -11.68
N ASP A 100 -0.19 2.90 -11.55
CA ASP A 100 -1.62 3.07 -11.38
C ASP A 100 -2.41 2.43 -12.55
N SER A 101 -3.52 1.79 -12.21
CA SER A 101 -4.52 1.27 -13.14
C SER A 101 -5.89 1.30 -12.46
N GLU A 102 -6.96 1.35 -13.25
CA GLU A 102 -8.34 1.39 -12.73
C GLU A 102 -8.64 0.22 -11.78
N GLU A 103 -8.04 -0.94 -12.04
CA GLU A 103 -8.24 -2.17 -11.27
C GLU A 103 -7.19 -2.37 -10.17
N ALA A 104 -6.17 -1.50 -10.07
CA ALA A 104 -5.14 -1.63 -9.04
C ALA A 104 -5.72 -1.37 -7.65
N ALA A 105 -5.69 -2.40 -6.80
CA ALA A 105 -5.94 -2.28 -5.36
C ALA A 105 -4.81 -1.54 -4.64
N TYR A 106 -3.59 -1.65 -5.17
CA TYR A 106 -2.39 -0.95 -4.73
C TYR A 106 -1.39 -0.88 -5.89
N TYR A 107 -0.49 0.09 -5.84
CA TYR A 107 0.59 0.20 -6.81
C TYR A 107 1.79 0.97 -6.25
N GLY A 108 2.91 0.95 -6.98
CA GLY A 108 4.13 1.67 -6.61
C GLY A 108 5.37 0.79 -6.71
N THR A 109 6.41 1.16 -5.98
CA THR A 109 7.69 0.47 -5.99
C THR A 109 8.02 0.01 -4.58
N ALA A 110 8.39 -1.26 -4.39
CA ALA A 110 8.75 -1.81 -3.07
C ALA A 110 10.10 -2.51 -3.11
N PHE A 111 10.94 -2.22 -2.11
CA PHE A 111 12.18 -2.91 -1.84
C PHE A 111 12.12 -3.50 -0.44
N ILE A 112 12.58 -4.75 -0.30
CA ILE A 112 12.58 -5.44 0.98
C ILE A 112 13.92 -6.07 1.32
N ASP A 113 14.18 -6.21 2.61
CA ASP A 113 15.19 -7.09 3.22
C ASP A 113 14.45 -8.19 3.96
N GLY A 114 14.89 -9.44 3.82
CA GLY A 114 14.27 -10.55 4.51
C GLY A 114 14.21 -11.81 3.66
N THR A 115 13.18 -12.61 3.94
CA THR A 115 13.03 -13.95 3.37
C THR A 115 11.64 -14.18 2.81
N ALA A 116 11.57 -15.03 1.79
CA ALA A 116 10.32 -15.52 1.24
C ALA A 116 10.42 -17.01 0.94
N THR A 117 9.34 -17.75 1.15
CA THR A 117 9.21 -19.15 0.74
C THR A 117 8.02 -19.32 -0.18
N ILE A 118 8.13 -20.21 -1.16
CA ILE A 118 7.07 -20.60 -2.09
C ILE A 118 7.03 -22.12 -2.09
N THR A 119 6.01 -22.68 -1.47
CA THR A 119 5.92 -24.11 -1.21
C THR A 119 4.58 -24.69 -1.68
N GLY A 120 4.59 -25.97 -2.04
CA GLY A 120 3.38 -26.72 -2.38
C GLY A 120 3.19 -26.98 -3.88
N PRO A 121 2.08 -27.61 -4.27
CA PRO A 121 1.77 -27.86 -5.67
C PRO A 121 1.42 -26.55 -6.38
N THR A 122 1.65 -26.47 -7.69
CA THR A 122 1.39 -25.23 -8.46
C THR A 122 -0.07 -24.81 -8.49
N ASP A 123 -1.00 -25.72 -8.19
CA ASP A 123 -2.42 -25.44 -8.03
C ASP A 123 -2.80 -25.08 -6.58
N GLY A 124 -1.86 -25.05 -5.63
CA GLY A 124 -2.15 -24.87 -4.21
C GLY A 124 -0.95 -24.32 -3.44
N LEU A 125 -0.38 -23.22 -3.93
CA LEU A 125 0.86 -22.66 -3.38
C LEU A 125 0.60 -21.92 -2.06
N LEU A 126 1.54 -22.08 -1.14
CA LEU A 126 1.70 -21.25 0.04
C LEU A 126 2.92 -20.35 -0.17
N ILE A 127 2.73 -19.04 -0.06
CA ILE A 127 3.80 -18.06 -0.08
C ILE A 127 3.87 -17.39 1.29
N GLU A 128 5.01 -17.51 1.96
CA GLU A 128 5.25 -16.87 3.25
C GLU A 128 6.41 -15.89 3.11
N VAL A 129 6.23 -14.67 3.58
CA VAL A 129 7.23 -13.59 3.49
C VAL A 129 7.42 -12.99 4.87
N GLN A 130 8.67 -12.85 5.28
CA GLN A 130 9.08 -12.11 6.47
C GLN A 130 10.07 -11.04 6.01
N ALA A 131 9.69 -9.77 6.13
CA ALA A 131 10.43 -8.72 5.45
C ALA A 131 10.35 -7.35 6.12
N GLU A 132 11.46 -6.63 6.06
CA GLU A 132 11.56 -5.22 6.42
C GLU A 132 11.56 -4.36 5.15
N SER A 133 10.79 -3.27 5.15
CA SER A 133 10.80 -2.31 4.04
C SER A 133 12.13 -1.55 3.96
N LYS A 134 12.65 -1.34 2.75
CA LYS A 134 13.91 -0.61 2.51
C LYS A 134 13.75 0.65 1.66
N GLN A 135 14.78 1.49 1.71
CA GLN A 135 14.88 2.74 0.96
C GLN A 135 14.48 2.60 -0.53
N GLY A 136 13.64 3.53 -0.95
CA GLY A 136 13.04 3.59 -2.29
C GLY A 136 11.64 2.97 -2.35
N THR A 137 11.16 2.39 -1.25
CA THR A 137 9.78 1.91 -1.14
C THR A 137 8.79 3.07 -1.11
N SER A 138 7.87 3.10 -2.07
CA SER A 138 6.76 4.04 -2.18
C SER A 138 5.53 3.29 -2.65
N ILE A 139 4.57 3.10 -1.75
CA ILE A 139 3.34 2.34 -1.99
C ILE A 139 2.14 3.28 -1.96
N LYS A 140 1.24 3.10 -2.90
CA LYS A 140 0.02 3.89 -3.07
C LYS A 140 -1.19 2.97 -3.00
N ILE A 141 -2.14 3.33 -2.14
CA ILE A 141 -3.35 2.56 -1.86
C ILE A 141 -4.55 3.45 -2.16
N PRO A 142 -5.20 3.29 -3.32
CA PRO A 142 -6.44 3.98 -3.63
C PRO A 142 -7.63 3.36 -2.90
N ILE A 143 -8.34 4.17 -2.11
CA ILE A 143 -9.64 3.84 -1.54
C ILE A 143 -10.68 4.17 -2.59
N ASN A 144 -10.96 3.20 -3.46
CA ASN A 144 -12.03 3.36 -4.42
C ASN A 144 -13.36 3.41 -3.66
N ASN A 145 -14.13 4.50 -3.84
CA ASN A 145 -15.42 4.67 -3.20
C ASN A 145 -16.30 3.42 -3.37
N SER A 146 -16.92 3.06 -2.25
CA SER A 146 -17.87 1.99 -2.03
C SER A 146 -18.81 1.75 -3.23
N GLU A 147 -18.59 0.63 -3.92
CA GLU A 147 -19.58 -0.17 -4.67
C GLU A 147 -18.89 -1.34 -5.39
N SER A 148 -17.60 -1.19 -5.69
CA SER A 148 -16.84 -2.20 -6.45
C SER A 148 -16.14 -3.27 -5.60
N VAL A 149 -16.09 -3.13 -4.27
CA VAL A 149 -15.22 -3.96 -3.42
C VAL A 149 -15.97 -5.15 -2.81
N GLY A 150 -17.29 -5.06 -2.66
CA GLY A 150 -18.11 -6.12 -2.05
C GLY A 150 -18.28 -7.40 -2.89
N ASN A 151 -17.82 -7.41 -4.14
CA ASN A 151 -17.97 -8.56 -5.05
C ASN A 151 -16.78 -8.80 -5.99
N LYS A 152 -15.65 -8.10 -5.82
CA LYS A 152 -14.46 -8.39 -6.62
C LYS A 152 -13.66 -9.44 -5.88
N SER A 153 -13.87 -10.70 -6.27
CA SER A 153 -13.05 -11.85 -5.88
C SER A 153 -11.58 -11.46 -5.90
N PHE A 154 -11.02 -11.22 -4.72
CA PHE A 154 -9.63 -10.83 -4.60
C PHE A 154 -8.78 -12.02 -5.06
N MET A 155 -7.98 -11.77 -6.09
CA MET A 155 -7.11 -12.71 -6.79
C MET A 155 -7.83 -13.89 -7.47
N HIS A 156 -8.27 -13.69 -8.71
CA HIS A 156 -8.51 -14.78 -9.65
C HIS A 156 -7.50 -14.69 -10.80
N PHE A 157 -6.53 -15.61 -10.80
CA PHE A 157 -5.59 -15.74 -11.91
C PHE A 157 -6.30 -16.43 -13.08
N LEU A 158 -6.80 -15.64 -14.03
CA LEU A 158 -7.38 -16.18 -15.26
C LEU A 158 -6.30 -16.87 -16.09
N SER A 159 -6.49 -18.15 -16.37
CA SER A 159 -5.72 -18.86 -17.39
C SER A 159 -5.96 -18.26 -18.79
N PRO A 160 -5.04 -18.49 -19.76
CA PRO A 160 -5.23 -18.04 -21.14
C PRO A 160 -6.56 -18.53 -21.76
N ASP A 161 -6.98 -19.74 -21.39
CA ASP A 161 -8.23 -20.35 -21.83
C ASP A 161 -9.44 -19.69 -21.17
N GLU A 162 -9.40 -19.38 -19.87
CA GLU A 162 -10.47 -18.64 -19.20
C GLU A 162 -10.62 -17.22 -19.77
N LYS A 163 -9.50 -16.55 -20.06
CA LYS A 163 -9.50 -15.24 -20.72
C LYS A 163 -10.12 -15.30 -22.13
N ASN A 164 -9.94 -16.42 -22.84
CA ASN A 164 -10.54 -16.66 -24.16
C ASN A 164 -12.01 -17.07 -24.06
N ASN A 165 -12.36 -17.86 -23.05
CA ASN A 165 -13.72 -18.35 -22.80
C ASN A 165 -14.64 -17.23 -22.29
N LEU A 166 -14.12 -16.33 -21.44
CA LEU A 166 -14.81 -15.09 -21.05
C LEU A 166 -15.13 -14.21 -22.27
N LYS A 167 -14.16 -14.05 -23.19
CA LYS A 167 -14.39 -13.33 -24.47
C LYS A 167 -15.41 -14.00 -25.38
N LYS A 168 -15.70 -15.29 -25.15
CA LYS A 168 -16.63 -16.11 -25.94
C LYS A 168 -17.93 -16.45 -25.20
N GLY A 169 -18.13 -15.93 -23.98
CA GLY A 169 -19.33 -16.18 -23.18
C GLY A 169 -19.49 -17.62 -22.64
N ILE A 170 -18.40 -18.40 -22.57
CA ILE A 170 -18.42 -19.79 -22.10
C ILE A 170 -18.10 -19.81 -20.60
N VAL A 171 -19.08 -20.12 -19.76
CA VAL A 171 -18.91 -20.29 -18.31
C VAL A 171 -18.56 -21.75 -18.02
N SER A 172 -17.28 -22.02 -17.73
CA SER A 172 -16.84 -23.36 -17.31
C SER A 172 -17.25 -23.61 -15.86
N SER A 173 -17.81 -24.77 -15.57
CA SER A 173 -18.15 -25.23 -14.23
C SER A 173 -16.91 -25.41 -13.34
N ILE A 174 -17.09 -25.06 -12.07
CA ILE A 174 -16.20 -25.09 -10.91
C ILE A 174 -15.23 -26.29 -10.95
N ARG A 175 -13.93 -26.02 -11.13
CA ARG A 175 -12.85 -26.93 -10.73
C ARG A 175 -12.61 -26.77 -9.23
N ASP A 176 -12.29 -27.87 -8.54
CA ASP A 176 -11.76 -27.87 -7.17
C ASP A 176 -10.51 -26.99 -7.11
N TYR A 177 -10.71 -25.72 -6.75
CA TYR A 177 -9.64 -24.74 -6.64
C TYR A 177 -8.91 -25.02 -5.33
N LYS A 178 -7.73 -25.64 -5.42
CA LYS A 178 -6.73 -25.46 -4.37
C LYS A 178 -6.26 -24.01 -4.51
N GLY A 179 -6.32 -23.25 -3.42
CA GLY A 179 -6.13 -21.80 -3.47
C GLY A 179 -4.65 -21.41 -3.44
N LEU A 180 -4.35 -20.15 -3.76
CA LEU A 180 -3.10 -19.52 -3.34
C LEU A 180 -3.31 -18.98 -1.93
N GLU A 181 -2.41 -19.32 -1.00
CA GLU A 181 -2.35 -18.76 0.34
C GLU A 181 -1.10 -17.89 0.47
N LEU A 182 -1.29 -16.66 0.93
CA LEU A 182 -0.23 -15.68 1.15
C LEU A 182 -0.21 -15.29 2.62
N LYS A 183 0.98 -15.29 3.22
CA LYS A 183 1.23 -14.77 4.56
C LYS A 183 2.40 -13.82 4.52
N PHE A 184 2.21 -12.63 5.05
CA PHE A 184 3.24 -11.61 5.13
C PHE A 184 3.37 -11.16 6.57
N ASP A 185 4.60 -11.16 7.07
CA ASP A 185 5.01 -10.53 8.32
C ASP A 185 5.97 -9.39 7.95
N LEU A 186 5.46 -8.17 8.01
CA LEU A 186 6.12 -7.00 7.44
C LEU A 186 6.48 -5.98 8.52
N ASP A 187 7.76 -5.65 8.61
CA ASP A 187 8.24 -4.50 9.37
C ASP A 187 8.41 -3.30 8.43
N ILE A 188 7.49 -2.35 8.55
CA ILE A 188 7.53 -1.07 7.83
C ILE A 188 8.39 -0.10 8.62
N THR A 189 9.31 0.56 7.93
CA THR A 189 10.25 1.54 8.52
C THR A 189 10.06 2.92 7.91
N THR A 190 10.65 3.93 8.54
CA THR A 190 10.65 5.31 8.02
C THR A 190 11.34 5.47 6.66
N GLU A 191 12.00 4.43 6.13
CA GLU A 191 12.55 4.44 4.77
C GLU A 191 11.48 4.20 3.69
N ALA A 192 10.31 3.69 4.09
CA ALA A 192 9.17 3.48 3.23
C ALA A 192 8.17 4.63 3.34
N GLU A 193 7.56 4.93 2.19
CA GLU A 193 6.52 5.94 2.08
C GLU A 193 5.21 5.29 1.66
N ILE A 194 4.16 5.53 2.42
CA ILE A 194 2.83 5.03 2.13
C ILE A 194 1.92 6.21 1.84
N GLU A 195 1.20 6.12 0.73
CA GLU A 195 0.19 7.09 0.32
C GLU A 195 -1.17 6.41 0.21
N VAL A 196 -2.13 6.90 0.99
CA VAL A 196 -3.53 6.49 0.91
C VAL A 196 -4.29 7.56 0.13
N ILE A 197 -4.85 7.17 -1.00
CA ILE A 197 -5.52 8.06 -1.95
C ILE A 197 -7.01 7.89 -1.77
N LEU A 198 -7.70 8.89 -1.22
CA LEU A 198 -9.15 8.88 -1.02
C LEU A 198 -9.89 9.28 -2.29
N ASP A 199 -9.28 10.14 -3.11
CA ASP A 199 -9.80 10.55 -4.41
C ASP A 199 -8.65 10.67 -5.41
N ARG A 200 -8.70 9.86 -6.47
CA ARG A 200 -7.63 9.76 -7.48
C ARG A 200 -7.54 11.01 -8.37
N GLU A 201 -8.66 11.70 -8.61
CA GLU A 201 -8.72 12.84 -9.53
C GLU A 201 -8.17 14.10 -8.89
N THR A 202 -8.51 14.32 -7.62
CA THR A 202 -8.17 15.54 -6.88
C THR A 202 -6.86 15.44 -6.11
N GLY A 203 -6.35 14.22 -5.90
CA GLY A 203 -5.21 13.95 -5.02
C GLY A 203 -5.55 14.14 -3.54
N HIS A 204 -6.84 14.05 -3.18
CA HIS A 204 -7.28 13.98 -1.79
C HIS A 204 -6.74 12.70 -1.17
N GLY A 205 -5.89 12.84 -0.16
CA GLY A 205 -5.27 11.68 0.45
C GLY A 205 -4.24 12.05 1.49
N MET A 206 -3.66 11.01 2.08
CA MET A 206 -2.60 11.12 3.06
C MET A 206 -1.35 10.43 2.55
N LYS A 207 -0.21 11.05 2.81
CA LYS A 207 1.10 10.53 2.46
C LYS A 207 2.00 10.59 3.69
N ALA A 208 2.58 9.48 4.10
CA ALA A 208 3.29 9.39 5.36
C ALA A 208 4.44 8.37 5.35
N LYS A 209 5.47 8.64 6.16
CA LYS A 209 6.49 7.67 6.57
C LYS A 209 6.42 7.43 8.06
N GLY A 210 6.70 6.22 8.47
CA GLY A 210 6.45 5.77 9.82
C GLY A 210 6.98 4.36 10.06
N ASN A 211 6.78 3.88 11.28
CA ASN A 211 7.14 2.52 11.66
C ASN A 211 5.87 1.73 11.95
N GLY A 212 5.87 0.45 11.62
CA GLY A 212 4.76 -0.43 11.95
C GLY A 212 5.08 -1.88 11.66
N THR A 213 4.39 -2.78 12.34
CA THR A 213 4.46 -4.22 12.06
C THR A 213 3.10 -4.66 11.56
N LEU A 214 3.07 -5.35 10.42
CA LEU A 214 1.84 -5.74 9.72
C LEU A 214 1.88 -7.23 9.39
N LEU A 215 0.91 -7.96 9.93
CA LEU A 215 0.60 -9.33 9.53
C LEU A 215 -0.52 -9.30 8.49
N LEU A 216 -0.28 -9.86 7.30
CA LEU A 216 -1.29 -10.01 6.26
C LEU A 216 -1.49 -11.48 5.93
N GLU A 217 -2.75 -11.90 5.86
CA GLU A 217 -3.13 -13.22 5.39
C GLU A 217 -4.16 -13.10 4.27
N ILE A 218 -3.82 -13.62 3.10
CA ILE A 218 -4.63 -13.48 1.89
C ILE A 218 -4.81 -14.85 1.26
N ASN A 219 -6.01 -15.19 0.78
CA ASN A 219 -6.18 -16.33 -0.10
C ASN A 219 -7.18 -16.08 -1.21
N THR A 220 -7.15 -16.94 -2.24
CA THR A 220 -8.05 -16.87 -3.40
C THR A 220 -9.49 -17.27 -3.08
N LEU A 221 -9.78 -17.69 -1.84
CA LEU A 221 -11.11 -18.02 -1.36
C LEU A 221 -11.80 -16.85 -0.65
N GLY A 222 -11.17 -15.66 -0.66
CA GLY A 222 -11.73 -14.43 -0.10
C GLY A 222 -11.24 -14.10 1.31
N LYS A 223 -10.26 -14.83 1.87
CA LYS A 223 -9.57 -14.39 3.09
C LYS A 223 -8.72 -13.18 2.72
N PHE A 224 -8.96 -12.05 3.38
CA PHE A 224 -8.05 -10.92 3.42
C PHE A 224 -8.08 -10.33 4.82
N ASN A 225 -7.07 -10.67 5.61
CA ASN A 225 -6.92 -10.27 7.00
C ASN A 225 -5.62 -9.48 7.16
N MET A 226 -5.68 -8.38 7.89
CA MET A 226 -4.58 -7.47 8.16
C MET A 226 -4.63 -7.11 9.65
N ILE A 227 -3.53 -7.37 10.35
CA ILE A 227 -3.40 -7.11 11.79
C ILE A 227 -2.12 -6.34 12.01
N GLY A 228 -2.17 -5.29 12.83
CA GLY A 228 -1.00 -4.53 13.20
C GLY A 228 -1.28 -3.05 13.36
N ASP A 229 -0.22 -2.29 13.61
CA ASP A 229 -0.28 -0.85 13.78
C ASP A 229 0.82 -0.15 12.98
N TYR A 230 0.52 1.07 12.58
CA TYR A 230 1.45 1.95 11.88
C TYR A 230 1.44 3.32 12.54
N GLN A 231 2.62 3.71 13.03
CA GLN A 231 2.86 4.99 13.68
C GLN A 231 3.59 5.94 12.74
N ILE A 232 2.96 7.07 12.45
CA ILE A 232 3.45 8.08 11.52
C ILE A 232 4.48 8.99 12.21
N TYR A 233 5.63 9.18 11.57
CA TYR A 233 6.68 10.09 12.04
C TYR A 233 6.72 11.39 11.24
N GLU A 234 6.52 11.29 9.93
CA GLU A 234 6.40 12.42 9.03
C GLU A 234 5.28 12.17 8.03
N GLY A 235 4.53 13.22 7.69
CA GLY A 235 3.47 13.05 6.72
C GLY A 235 2.73 14.32 6.40
N SER A 236 1.84 14.19 5.43
CA SER A 236 0.99 15.25 4.97
C SER A 236 -0.37 14.73 4.57
N TYR A 237 -1.39 15.52 4.84
CA TYR A 237 -2.75 15.26 4.42
C TYR A 237 -3.19 16.34 3.45
N ASN A 238 -3.44 15.96 2.21
CA ASN A 238 -3.98 16.84 1.18
C ASN A 238 -5.50 16.83 1.33
N PHE A 239 -6.05 17.85 1.97
CA PHE A 239 -7.48 18.02 2.12
C PHE A 239 -8.05 18.75 0.91
N LYS A 240 -8.91 18.04 0.17
CA LYS A 240 -9.67 18.59 -0.95
C LYS A 240 -11.15 18.53 -0.59
N TYR A 241 -11.88 19.61 -0.83
CA TYR A 241 -13.32 19.62 -0.54
C TYR A 241 -14.09 20.43 -1.58
N ARG A 242 -15.00 19.74 -2.30
CA ARG A 242 -15.96 20.29 -3.28
C ARG A 242 -15.34 21.26 -4.31
N GLY A 243 -14.06 21.09 -4.66
CA GLY A 243 -13.33 21.99 -5.55
C GLY A 243 -13.04 23.39 -5.01
N LEU A 244 -13.43 23.69 -3.76
CA LEU A 244 -13.26 25.01 -3.13
C LEU A 244 -12.02 25.06 -2.23
N ILE A 245 -11.63 23.92 -1.67
CA ILE A 245 -10.52 23.83 -0.72
C ILE A 245 -9.45 22.93 -1.31
N ASP A 246 -8.22 23.44 -1.28
CA ASP A 246 -7.00 22.72 -1.60
C ASP A 246 -5.92 23.11 -0.60
N LYS A 247 -5.77 22.30 0.46
CA LYS A 247 -4.89 22.60 1.58
C LYS A 247 -4.10 21.38 1.99
N ARG A 248 -2.79 21.57 2.16
CA ARG A 248 -1.86 20.56 2.63
C ARG A 248 -1.61 20.76 4.13
N PHE A 249 -2.11 19.84 4.93
CA PHE A 249 -1.89 19.77 6.37
C PHE A 249 -0.63 18.96 6.66
N GLU A 250 0.12 19.35 7.68
CA GLU A 250 1.24 18.60 8.24
C GLU A 250 0.71 17.61 9.27
N VAL A 251 0.93 16.30 9.05
CA VAL A 251 0.48 15.27 10.00
C VAL A 251 1.37 15.31 11.24
N LYS A 252 0.77 15.35 12.42
CA LYS A 252 1.49 15.32 13.68
C LYS A 252 2.17 13.97 13.87
N LYS A 253 3.40 14.04 14.36
CA LYS A 253 4.17 12.88 14.80
C LYS A 253 3.37 12.05 15.81
N TYR A 254 3.48 10.73 15.70
CA TYR A 254 2.79 9.72 16.51
C TYR A 254 1.29 9.56 16.23
N SER A 255 0.79 10.14 15.13
CA SER A 255 -0.50 9.73 14.56
C SER A 255 -0.46 8.23 14.21
N THR A 256 -1.58 7.52 14.35
CA THR A 256 -1.61 6.05 14.23
C THR A 256 -2.73 5.55 13.30
N ILE A 257 -2.46 4.40 12.70
CA ILE A 257 -3.45 3.57 12.00
C ILE A 257 -3.36 2.17 12.59
N VAL A 258 -4.51 1.57 12.91
CA VAL A 258 -4.55 0.23 13.53
C VAL A 258 -5.50 -0.67 12.75
N TRP A 259 -5.02 -1.86 12.41
CA TRP A 259 -5.79 -2.92 11.77
C TRP A 259 -6.03 -4.09 12.74
N GLU A 260 -7.27 -4.55 12.80
CA GLU A 260 -7.72 -5.67 13.64
C GLU A 260 -8.49 -6.71 12.82
N GLY A 261 -8.11 -6.87 11.55
CA GLY A 261 -8.64 -7.86 10.64
C GLY A 261 -8.99 -7.30 9.28
N ASP A 262 -10.19 -6.77 9.09
CA ASP A 262 -10.58 -6.21 7.79
C ASP A 262 -9.72 -4.97 7.42
N PRO A 263 -8.97 -5.02 6.31
CA PRO A 263 -8.12 -3.92 5.85
C PRO A 263 -8.85 -2.58 5.66
N LEU A 264 -10.13 -2.60 5.29
CA LEU A 264 -10.94 -1.39 5.06
C LEU A 264 -11.49 -0.78 6.36
N ARG A 265 -11.48 -1.56 7.44
CA ARG A 265 -11.99 -1.14 8.77
C ARG A 265 -10.87 -0.66 9.69
N ALA A 266 -9.71 -0.35 9.14
CA ALA A 266 -8.60 0.25 9.87
C ALA A 266 -9.07 1.46 10.66
N ARG A 267 -8.74 1.51 11.96
CA ARG A 267 -9.04 2.66 12.81
C ARG A 267 -7.99 3.74 12.61
N LEU A 268 -8.47 4.94 12.31
CA LEU A 268 -7.65 6.12 12.17
C LEU A 268 -7.60 6.89 13.50
N ASN A 269 -6.42 7.34 13.88
CA ASN A 269 -6.22 8.36 14.90
C ASN A 269 -5.12 9.29 14.41
N LEU A 270 -5.53 10.22 13.56
CA LEU A 270 -4.62 11.12 12.85
C LEU A 270 -4.90 12.54 13.29
N ASP A 271 -3.84 13.27 13.64
CA ASP A 271 -3.92 14.72 13.82
C ASP A 271 -3.10 15.38 12.72
N ALA A 272 -3.63 16.43 12.09
CA ALA A 272 -2.86 17.25 11.18
C ALA A 272 -3.11 18.74 11.40
N ILE A 273 -2.12 19.59 11.08
CA ILE A 273 -2.17 21.03 11.28
C ILE A 273 -1.94 21.76 9.96
N TYR A 274 -2.78 22.75 9.68
CA TYR A 274 -2.55 23.76 8.66
C TYR A 274 -2.34 25.13 9.32
N LYS A 275 -1.23 25.79 8.99
CA LYS A 275 -0.88 27.11 9.55
C LYS A 275 -1.26 28.20 8.55
N THR A 276 -1.95 29.24 9.04
CA THR A 276 -2.37 30.40 8.25
C THR A 276 -2.39 31.66 9.11
N SER A 277 -2.96 32.76 8.61
CA SER A 277 -3.22 33.97 9.37
C SER A 277 -4.60 34.52 9.03
N ALA A 278 -5.33 34.99 10.05
CA ALA A 278 -6.66 35.58 9.89
C ALA A 278 -6.93 36.61 10.99
N ASN A 279 -7.96 37.43 10.79
CA ASN A 279 -8.38 38.42 11.78
C ASN A 279 -9.49 37.84 12.68
N PRO A 280 -9.25 37.62 13.98
CA PRO A 280 -10.24 37.02 14.88
C PRO A 280 -11.38 37.97 15.28
N SER A 281 -11.29 39.28 15.00
CA SER A 281 -12.36 40.22 15.37
C SER A 281 -13.72 39.82 14.79
N VAL A 282 -13.72 39.21 13.61
CA VAL A 282 -14.91 38.75 12.89
C VAL A 282 -15.69 37.68 13.68
N LEU A 283 -15.01 36.91 14.53
CA LEU A 283 -15.65 35.90 15.39
C LEU A 283 -16.26 36.49 16.68
N LEU A 284 -15.72 37.62 17.14
CA LEU A 284 -15.99 38.19 18.46
C LEU A 284 -16.94 39.39 18.41
N ASP A 285 -17.25 39.92 17.22
CA ASP A 285 -17.90 41.22 17.01
C ASP A 285 -17.24 42.34 17.83
N ASN A 286 -15.93 42.21 18.08
CA ASN A 286 -15.17 43.09 18.94
C ASN A 286 -14.07 43.80 18.13
N PRO A 287 -14.19 45.12 17.88
CA PRO A 287 -13.24 45.87 17.07
C PRO A 287 -11.87 46.09 17.75
N SER A 288 -11.71 45.68 19.01
CA SER A 288 -10.48 45.88 19.79
C SER A 288 -9.23 45.20 19.20
N ILE A 289 -9.41 44.21 18.31
CA ILE A 289 -8.31 43.50 17.65
C ILE A 289 -8.57 43.44 16.15
N ASN A 290 -8.32 44.54 15.45
CA ASN A 290 -8.44 44.60 14.00
C ASN A 290 -7.10 44.31 13.29
N ARG A 291 -6.53 43.12 13.52
CA ARG A 291 -5.28 42.70 12.86
C ARG A 291 -5.24 41.21 12.60
N ARG A 292 -4.53 40.82 11.53
CA ARG A 292 -4.22 39.41 11.27
C ARG A 292 -3.24 38.87 12.30
N VAL A 293 -3.53 37.69 12.82
CA VAL A 293 -2.66 36.93 13.71
C VAL A 293 -2.47 35.51 13.17
N PRO A 294 -1.39 34.81 13.53
CA PRO A 294 -1.23 33.39 13.23
C PRO A 294 -2.42 32.55 13.73
N VAL A 295 -2.88 31.62 12.89
CA VAL A 295 -3.96 30.67 13.16
C VAL A 295 -3.50 29.28 12.76
N GLU A 296 -3.79 28.31 13.60
CA GLU A 296 -3.59 26.88 13.33
C GLU A 296 -4.95 26.21 13.19
N VAL A 297 -5.22 25.66 12.02
CA VAL A 297 -6.37 24.79 11.79
C VAL A 297 -5.91 23.36 12.00
N GLY A 298 -6.32 22.76 13.12
CA GLY A 298 -6.17 21.34 13.38
C GLY A 298 -7.28 20.55 12.70
N ILE A 299 -6.96 19.34 12.23
CA ILE A 299 -7.94 18.34 11.82
C ILE A 299 -7.58 17.02 12.49
N GLY A 300 -8.47 16.54 13.36
CA GLY A 300 -8.44 15.18 13.89
C GLY A 300 -9.25 14.29 12.95
N ILE A 301 -8.64 13.25 12.40
CA ILE A 301 -9.32 12.28 11.53
C ILE A 301 -9.41 10.97 12.30
N THR A 302 -10.64 10.62 12.66
CA THR A 302 -10.96 9.38 13.38
C THR A 302 -11.92 8.51 12.55
N GLY A 303 -12.36 7.38 13.10
CA GLY A 303 -13.26 6.47 12.41
C GLY A 303 -12.53 5.42 11.58
N SER A 304 -13.22 4.81 10.62
CA SER A 304 -12.64 3.80 9.73
C SER A 304 -12.05 4.42 8.47
N LEU A 305 -11.11 3.73 7.84
CA LEU A 305 -10.52 4.19 6.58
C LEU A 305 -11.56 4.40 5.46
N SER A 306 -12.62 3.59 5.45
CA SER A 306 -13.73 3.73 4.50
C SER A 306 -14.70 4.88 4.80
N SER A 307 -14.68 5.42 6.03
CA SER A 307 -15.59 6.47 6.47
C SER A 307 -14.87 7.36 7.50
N PRO A 308 -13.86 8.13 7.06
CA PRO A 308 -13.12 9.01 7.95
C PRO A 308 -14.01 10.15 8.46
N GLU A 309 -13.93 10.43 9.77
CA GLU A 309 -14.67 11.49 10.43
C GLU A 309 -13.71 12.64 10.82
N PRO A 310 -13.70 13.76 10.06
CA PRO A 310 -12.88 14.90 10.40
C PRO A 310 -13.52 15.72 11.54
N ASP A 311 -12.72 16.08 12.53
CA ASP A 311 -13.04 17.07 13.57
C ASP A 311 -12.05 18.23 13.49
N PHE A 312 -12.56 19.41 13.16
CA PHE A 312 -11.73 20.59 13.00
C PHE A 312 -11.50 21.29 14.34
N GLN A 313 -10.30 21.81 14.54
CA GLN A 313 -9.95 22.67 15.66
C GLN A 313 -9.33 23.96 15.13
N ILE A 314 -9.55 25.08 15.82
CA ILE A 314 -8.95 26.36 15.46
C ILE A 314 -8.22 26.89 16.68
N ASN A 315 -6.93 27.15 16.54
CA ASN A 315 -6.07 27.63 17.60
C ASN A 315 -5.37 28.93 17.19
N PHE A 316 -5.20 29.82 18.15
CA PHE A 316 -4.53 31.11 17.98
C PHE A 316 -3.31 31.12 18.90
N PRO A 317 -2.12 30.72 18.43
CA PRO A 317 -0.97 30.49 19.31
C PRO A 317 -0.40 31.77 19.94
N THR A 318 -0.62 32.94 19.33
CA THR A 318 0.00 34.20 19.75
C THR A 318 -0.94 35.16 20.48
N VAL A 319 -2.21 34.79 20.67
CA VAL A 319 -3.18 35.67 21.35
C VAL A 319 -3.15 35.46 22.86
N THR A 320 -3.62 36.45 23.63
CA THR A 320 -3.68 36.35 25.09
C THR A 320 -4.65 35.26 25.53
N SER A 321 -4.40 34.65 26.70
CA SER A 321 -5.26 33.58 27.24
C SER A 321 -6.72 33.99 27.42
N VAL A 322 -6.97 35.26 27.75
CA VAL A 322 -8.32 35.83 27.85
C VAL A 322 -9.03 35.80 26.50
N LEU A 323 -8.40 36.38 25.46
CA LEU A 323 -8.95 36.38 24.11
C LEU A 323 -9.13 34.97 23.57
N LYS A 324 -8.15 34.09 23.83
CA LYS A 324 -8.23 32.68 23.44
C LYS A 324 -9.48 32.02 24.03
N SER A 325 -9.79 32.28 25.30
CA SER A 325 -10.96 31.70 25.98
C SER A 325 -12.28 32.24 25.41
N GLU A 326 -12.34 33.53 25.09
CA GLU A 326 -13.50 34.14 24.41
C GLU A 326 -13.74 33.51 23.03
N ILE A 327 -12.68 33.39 22.21
CA ILE A 327 -12.76 32.76 20.89
C ILE A 327 -13.18 31.30 21.01
N GLN A 328 -12.60 30.55 21.96
CA GLN A 328 -12.96 29.14 22.14
C GLN A 328 -14.40 28.94 22.62
N THR A 329 -14.95 29.91 23.37
CA THR A 329 -16.38 29.87 23.73
C THR A 329 -17.26 29.98 22.49
N LYS A 330 -16.89 30.85 21.53
CA LYS A 330 -17.59 31.01 20.24
C LYS A 330 -17.44 29.78 19.32
N LEU A 331 -16.33 29.05 19.42
CA LEU A 331 -16.04 27.86 18.62
C LEU A 331 -16.34 26.54 19.36
N SER A 332 -17.06 26.60 20.47
CA SER A 332 -17.38 25.43 21.30
C SER A 332 -18.28 24.44 20.56
N ASP A 333 -19.27 24.96 19.84
CA ASP A 333 -20.16 24.16 18.98
C ASP A 333 -19.41 23.56 17.78
N LYS A 334 -19.61 22.27 17.53
CA LYS A 334 -18.91 21.52 16.48
C LYS A 334 -19.25 22.03 15.08
N ASP A 335 -20.52 22.32 14.81
CA ASP A 335 -20.98 22.73 13.48
C ASP A 335 -20.53 24.15 13.16
N ILE A 336 -20.55 25.04 14.16
CA ILE A 336 -19.98 26.39 14.04
C ILE A 336 -18.47 26.28 13.75
N ARG A 337 -17.73 25.51 14.54
CA ARG A 337 -16.28 25.35 14.38
C ARG A 337 -15.90 24.75 13.03
N GLN A 338 -16.64 23.75 12.57
CA GLN A 338 -16.45 23.15 11.25
C GLN A 338 -16.71 24.17 10.14
N THR A 339 -17.80 24.92 10.24
CA THR A 339 -18.14 25.95 9.24
C THR A 339 -17.05 27.00 9.18
N GLN A 340 -16.62 27.53 10.33
CA GLN A 340 -15.54 28.52 10.41
C GLN A 340 -14.20 27.99 9.88
N ALA A 341 -13.86 26.73 10.16
CA ALA A 341 -12.66 26.11 9.61
C ALA A 341 -12.73 25.99 8.09
N LEU A 342 -13.84 25.51 7.53
CA LEU A 342 -14.02 25.40 6.07
C LEU A 342 -14.02 26.77 5.38
N THR A 343 -14.65 27.79 5.99
CA THR A 343 -14.56 29.17 5.49
C THR A 343 -13.12 29.65 5.52
N LEU A 344 -12.41 29.51 6.64
CA LEU A 344 -11.01 29.93 6.75
C LEU A 344 -10.12 29.22 5.72
N LEU A 345 -10.32 27.93 5.49
CA LEU A 345 -9.56 27.16 4.50
C LEU A 345 -9.89 27.55 3.05
N SER A 346 -11.10 28.03 2.77
CA SER A 346 -11.53 28.44 1.42
C SER A 346 -11.24 29.90 1.09
N THR A 347 -11.51 30.82 2.01
CA THR A 347 -11.42 32.28 1.78
C THR A 347 -10.22 32.94 2.48
N GLY A 348 -9.62 32.28 3.47
CA GLY A 348 -8.57 32.88 4.31
C GLY A 348 -9.11 33.79 5.42
N GLY A 349 -10.42 33.80 5.68
CA GLY A 349 -11.06 34.58 6.74
C GLY A 349 -12.20 33.82 7.44
N PHE A 350 -12.73 34.41 8.51
CA PHE A 350 -13.88 33.87 9.25
C PHE A 350 -15.20 34.44 8.73
N LEU A 351 -16.31 33.74 9.01
CA LEU A 351 -17.66 34.28 8.84
C LEU A 351 -18.04 35.11 10.07
N SER A 352 -18.71 36.25 9.86
CA SER A 352 -19.36 36.98 10.94
C SER A 352 -20.66 36.28 11.34
N GLN A 353 -21.24 36.67 12.48
CA GLN A 353 -22.53 36.11 12.92
C GLN A 353 -23.68 36.43 11.94
N ASP A 354 -23.54 37.49 11.13
CA ASP A 354 -24.53 37.92 10.14
C ASP A 354 -24.26 37.39 8.70
N GLY A 355 -23.16 36.66 8.49
CA GLY A 355 -22.79 36.05 7.20
C GLY A 355 -21.37 36.37 6.72
N LEU A 356 -21.15 36.34 5.40
CA LEU A 356 -19.86 36.70 4.80
C LEU A 356 -19.63 38.21 4.92
N ASP A 357 -18.59 38.58 5.65
CA ASP A 357 -18.13 39.96 5.76
C ASP A 357 -17.64 40.45 4.38
N GLN A 358 -18.26 41.49 3.82
CA GLN A 358 -17.99 41.97 2.44
C GLN A 358 -16.54 42.43 2.23
N ASN A 359 -15.79 42.67 3.30
CA ASN A 359 -14.37 43.06 3.27
C ASN A 359 -13.41 41.87 3.07
N ALA A 360 -13.89 40.62 3.03
CA ALA A 360 -13.05 39.44 2.80
C ALA A 360 -12.81 39.12 1.31
N LEU A 361 -13.43 39.89 0.39
CA LEU A 361 -13.37 39.67 -1.07
C LEU A 361 -12.41 40.61 -1.82
N THR A 362 -11.64 41.44 -1.11
CA THR A 362 -10.66 42.39 -1.70
C THR A 362 -9.22 42.07 -1.33
#